data_AF-V7AH05-F1
#
_entry.id   AF-V7AH05-F1
#
_cell.length_a   1.000
_cell.length_b   1.000
_cell.length_c   1.000
_cell.angle_alpha   90.00
_cell.angle_beta   90.00
_cell.angle_gamma   90.00
#
_symmetry.space_group_name_H-M   'P 1'
#
loop_
_entity.id
_entity.type
_entity.pdbx_description
1 polymer ?
#
loop_
_entity_poly.entity_id
_entity_poly.type
_entity_poly.pdbx_seq_one_letter_code
_entity_poly.pdbx_strand_id
1 'polypeptide(L)'
;MIRDVPSNAFDNVYYTLLAQSVVHGAMTGYTGFTSGLVDGRQTCIPFYRIIEGQNKVVITNRMWARLLSSTNQPSFTIAKTINEEKREDEPTREQ
;
A
#
# COMPACT_ATOMS: atom_id res chain seq x y z
N MET A 1 9.74 -12.33 16.43
CA MET A 1 9.02 -11.40 17.37
C MET A 1 7.88 -10.61 16.72
N ILE A 2 7.91 -10.20 15.44
CA ILE A 2 6.75 -9.56 14.79
C ILE A 2 5.86 -10.56 14.05
N ARG A 3 6.46 -11.58 13.40
CA ARG A 3 5.73 -12.60 12.62
C ARG A 3 5.40 -13.88 13.39
N ASP A 4 5.83 -13.97 14.65
CA ASP A 4 5.74 -15.18 15.48
C ASP A 4 4.88 -14.98 16.75
N VAL A 5 4.05 -13.93 16.77
CA VAL A 5 3.16 -13.59 17.88
C VAL A 5 1.74 -14.01 17.50
N PRO A 6 0.92 -14.47 18.47
CA PRO A 6 -0.48 -14.80 18.21
C PRO A 6 -1.25 -13.64 17.58
N SER A 7 -2.20 -13.98 16.72
CA SER A 7 -3.05 -13.00 16.02
C SER A 7 -3.94 -12.23 16.99
N ASN A 8 -4.14 -10.94 16.71
CA ASN A 8 -5.06 -10.11 17.50
C ASN A 8 -6.53 -10.49 17.21
N ALA A 9 -7.47 -9.98 18.00
CA ALA A 9 -8.89 -10.33 17.84
C ALA A 9 -9.47 -9.94 16.48
N PHE A 10 -9.04 -8.81 15.92
CA PHE A 10 -9.47 -8.36 14.59
C PHE A 10 -8.97 -9.29 13.49
N ASP A 11 -7.70 -9.67 13.54
CA ASP A 11 -7.07 -10.59 12.61
C ASP A 11 -7.75 -11.96 12.66
N ASN A 12 -8.11 -12.46 13.85
CA ASN A 12 -8.83 -13.73 14.00
C ASN A 12 -10.19 -13.70 13.27
N VAL A 13 -10.95 -12.62 13.42
CA VAL A 13 -12.24 -12.44 12.72
C VAL A 13 -12.01 -12.34 11.21
N TYR A 14 -11.02 -11.54 10.79
CA TYR A 14 -10.68 -11.35 9.39
C TYR A 14 -10.30 -12.67 8.70
N TYR A 15 -9.41 -13.46 9.30
CA TYR A 15 -8.97 -14.73 8.73
C TYR A 15 -10.10 -15.77 8.68
N THR A 16 -11.01 -15.76 9.65
CA THR A 16 -12.19 -16.63 9.63
C THR A 16 -13.10 -16.32 8.44
N LEU A 17 -13.42 -15.03 8.23
CA LEU A 17 -14.24 -14.60 7.09
C LEU A 17 -13.55 -14.85 5.76
N LEU A 18 -12.23 -14.62 5.70
CA LEU A 18 -11.43 -14.88 4.51
C LEU A 18 -11.44 -16.36 4.14
N ALA A 19 -11.23 -17.26 5.12
CA ALA A 19 -11.26 -18.71 4.89
C ALA A 19 -12.64 -19.19 4.41
N GLN A 20 -13.73 -18.75 5.07
CA GLN A 20 -15.09 -19.10 4.66
C GLN A 20 -15.41 -18.64 3.25
N SER A 21 -14.99 -17.43 2.88
CA SER A 21 -15.23 -16.86 1.54
C SER A 21 -14.49 -17.64 0.46
N VAL A 22 -13.23 -18.04 0.71
CA VAL A 22 -12.46 -18.89 -0.23
C VAL A 22 -13.13 -20.25 -0.40
N VAL A 23 -13.52 -20.90 0.70
CA VAL A 23 -14.18 -22.22 0.66
C VAL A 23 -15.50 -22.13 -0.12
N HIS A 24 -16.32 -21.11 0.14
CA HIS A 24 -17.58 -20.92 -0.56
C HIS A 24 -17.38 -20.69 -2.06
N GLY A 25 -16.40 -19.86 -2.44
CA GLY A 25 -16.04 -19.64 -3.85
C GLY A 25 -15.54 -20.93 -4.53
N ALA A 26 -14.69 -21.70 -3.85
CA ALA A 26 -14.20 -22.98 -4.36
C ALA A 26 -15.33 -24.02 -4.51
N MET A 27 -16.26 -24.09 -3.56
CA MET A 27 -17.45 -24.96 -3.63
C MET A 27 -18.41 -24.57 -4.77
N THR A 28 -18.42 -23.29 -5.15
CA THR A 28 -19.17 -22.79 -6.32
C THR A 28 -18.49 -23.15 -7.65
N GLY A 29 -17.25 -23.68 -7.60
CA GLY A 29 -16.46 -24.03 -8.77
C GLY A 29 -15.55 -22.92 -9.29
N TYR A 30 -15.38 -21.82 -8.55
CA TYR A 30 -14.42 -20.78 -8.93
C TYR A 30 -12.98 -21.24 -8.69
N THR A 31 -12.07 -20.85 -9.59
CA THR A 31 -10.64 -21.17 -9.53
C THR A 31 -9.83 -19.95 -9.96
N GLY A 32 -8.52 -19.93 -9.65
CA GLY A 32 -7.63 -18.84 -10.07
C GLY A 32 -7.94 -17.48 -9.41
N PHE A 33 -8.47 -17.49 -8.19
CA PHE A 33 -8.81 -16.30 -7.42
C PHE A 33 -8.26 -16.38 -5.99
N THR A 34 -8.17 -15.23 -5.32
CA THR A 34 -8.02 -15.15 -3.86
C THR A 34 -9.21 -14.39 -3.27
N SER A 35 -9.48 -14.56 -1.98
CA SER A 35 -10.46 -13.72 -1.26
C SER A 35 -9.76 -12.61 -0.52
N GLY A 36 -10.40 -11.44 -0.45
CA GLY A 36 -9.91 -10.32 0.35
C GLY A 36 -10.96 -9.24 0.54
N LEU A 37 -10.67 -8.30 1.43
CA LEU A 37 -11.52 -7.13 1.65
C LEU A 37 -11.23 -6.07 0.59
N VAL A 38 -12.26 -5.67 -0.16
CA VAL A 38 -12.23 -4.53 -1.08
C VAL A 38 -13.33 -3.58 -0.64
N ASP A 39 -12.96 -2.36 -0.24
CA ASP A 39 -13.90 -1.34 0.23
C ASP A 39 -14.89 -1.84 1.31
N GLY A 40 -14.37 -2.57 2.30
CA GLY A 40 -15.18 -3.11 3.39
C GLY A 40 -15.97 -4.39 3.07
N ARG A 41 -15.88 -4.93 1.85
CA ARG A 41 -16.62 -6.13 1.43
C ARG A 41 -15.69 -7.29 1.09
N GLN A 42 -16.04 -8.50 1.53
CA GLN A 42 -15.33 -9.71 1.14
C GLN A 42 -15.62 -10.01 -0.34
N THR A 43 -14.55 -10.07 -1.14
CA THR A 43 -14.64 -10.16 -2.60
C THR A 43 -13.66 -11.20 -3.12
N CYS A 44 -14.07 -11.94 -4.15
CA CYS A 44 -13.18 -12.82 -4.91
C CYS A 44 -12.41 -11.98 -5.94
N ILE A 45 -11.08 -12.00 -5.87
CA ILE A 45 -10.20 -11.21 -6.72
C ILE A 45 -9.41 -12.17 -7.65
N PRO A 46 -9.52 -12.02 -8.97
CA PRO A 46 -8.78 -12.85 -9.92
C PRO A 46 -7.26 -12.64 -9.85
N PHE A 47 -6.47 -13.71 -10.05
CA PHE A 47 -5.01 -13.63 -9.97
C PHE A 47 -4.38 -12.67 -10.97
N TYR A 48 -4.88 -12.64 -12.21
CA TYR A 48 -4.34 -11.73 -13.23
C TYR A 48 -4.39 -10.26 -12.76
N ARG A 49 -5.42 -9.88 -12.01
CA ARG A 49 -5.57 -8.52 -11.48
C ARG A 49 -4.64 -8.22 -10.30
N ILE A 50 -4.29 -9.24 -9.51
CA ILE A 50 -3.46 -9.08 -8.32
C ILE A 50 -1.98 -8.93 -8.68
N ILE A 51 -1.55 -9.64 -9.72
CA ILE A 51 -0.15 -9.61 -10.17
C ILE A 51 0.19 -8.37 -11.00
N GLU A 52 -0.81 -7.60 -11.46
CA GLU A 52 -0.61 -6.39 -12.28
C GLU A 52 0.24 -5.31 -11.59
N GLY A 53 0.17 -5.22 -10.26
CA GLY A 53 0.89 -4.18 -9.53
C GLY A 53 0.91 -4.39 -8.03
N GLN A 54 1.86 -3.71 -7.38
CA GLN A 54 2.00 -3.72 -5.92
C GLN A 54 1.57 -2.37 -5.35
N ASN A 55 0.96 -2.41 -4.16
CA ASN A 55 0.59 -1.20 -3.45
C ASN A 55 1.86 -0.45 -2.99
N LYS A 56 2.01 0.80 -3.41
CA LYS A 56 3.12 1.68 -3.02
C LYS A 56 2.62 2.76 -2.07
N VAL A 57 3.45 3.12 -1.10
CA VAL A 57 3.13 4.21 -0.18
C VAL A 57 3.00 5.51 -0.97
N VAL A 58 1.84 6.14 -0.87
CA VAL A 58 1.56 7.43 -1.52
C VAL A 58 2.17 8.54 -0.66
N ILE A 59 3.31 9.08 -1.10
CA ILE A 59 4.07 10.12 -0.37
C ILE A 59 3.38 11.49 -0.35
N THR A 60 2.31 11.68 -1.11
CA THR A 60 1.57 12.95 -1.17
C THR A 60 0.35 12.99 -0.26
N ASN A 61 -0.04 11.85 0.34
CA ASN A 61 -1.26 11.76 1.14
C ASN A 61 -1.05 12.24 2.59
N ARG A 62 -2.14 12.61 3.26
CA ARG A 62 -2.23 12.96 4.68
C ARG A 62 -1.55 11.94 5.60
N MET A 63 -1.64 10.64 5.30
CA MET A 63 -1.00 9.61 6.14
C MET A 63 0.53 9.73 6.11
N TRP A 64 1.12 10.03 4.95
CA TRP A 64 2.54 10.33 4.84
C TRP A 64 2.92 11.64 5.51
N ALA A 65 2.10 12.68 5.36
CA ALA A 65 2.31 13.96 6.04
C ALA A 65 2.30 13.81 7.58
N ARG A 66 1.41 12.96 8.13
CA ARG A 66 1.39 12.62 9.56
C ARG A 66 2.68 11.92 10.01
N LEU A 67 3.18 11.00 9.19
CA LEU A 67 4.45 10.33 9.46
C LEU A 67 5.59 11.36 9.56
N LEU A 68 5.76 12.22 8.55
CA LEU A 68 6.79 13.27 8.55
C LEU A 68 6.68 14.20 9.76
N SER A 69 5.45 14.62 10.10
CA SER A 69 5.20 15.48 11.27
C SER A 69 5.53 14.77 12.59
N SER A 70 5.29 13.46 12.70
CA SER A 70 5.59 12.70 13.92
C SER A 70 7.08 12.44 14.13
N THR A 71 7.84 12.30 13.03
CA THR A 71 9.28 12.04 13.06
C THR A 71 10.13 13.31 12.98
N ASN A 72 9.49 14.47 12.78
CA ASN A 72 10.14 15.75 12.43
C ASN A 72 11.10 15.65 11.23
N GLN A 73 10.84 14.71 10.31
CA GLN A 73 11.66 14.52 9.11
C GLN A 73 11.25 15.54 8.04
N PRO A 74 12.21 16.16 7.33
CA PRO A 74 11.91 17.06 6.22
C PRO A 74 11.24 16.30 5.07
N SER A 75 10.34 16.96 4.34
CA SER A 75 9.71 16.31 3.18
C SER A 75 10.73 16.17 2.05
N PHE A 76 10.80 14.99 1.44
CA PHE A 76 11.70 14.73 0.30
C PHE A 76 11.34 15.57 -0.94
N THR A 77 10.13 16.13 -1.01
CA THR A 77 9.70 17.01 -2.09
C THR A 77 10.42 18.36 -2.03
N ILE A 78 10.66 18.90 -0.83
CA ILE A 78 11.42 20.14 -0.63
C ILE A 78 12.85 19.99 -1.16
N ALA A 79 13.49 18.83 -0.91
CA ALA A 79 14.85 18.58 -1.41
C ALA A 79 14.92 18.52 -2.94
N LYS A 80 13.86 18.07 -3.62
CA LYS A 80 13.79 18.05 -5.09
C LYS A 80 13.62 19.46 -5.65
N THR A 81 12.71 20.25 -5.08
CA THR A 81 12.49 21.65 -5.48
C THR A 81 13.73 22.51 -5.23
N ILE A 82 14.40 22.38 -4.07
CA ILE A 82 15.66 23.09 -3.78
C ILE A 82 16.76 22.69 -4.77
N ASN A 83 16.83 21.43 -5.18
CA ASN A 83 17.81 20.98 -6.17
C ASN A 83 17.49 21.44 -7.59
N GLU A 84 16.21 21.63 -7.93
CA GLU A 84 15.77 22.18 -9.21
C GLU A 84 16.00 23.69 -9.26
N GLU A 85 15.65 24.43 -8.21
CA GLU A 85 15.97 25.87 -8.05
C GLU A 85 17.48 26.12 -8.13
N LYS A 86 18.31 25.31 -7.45
CA LYS A 86 19.78 25.40 -7.56
C LYS A 86 20.35 25.13 -8.96
N ARG A 87 19.61 24.43 -9.83
CA ARG A 87 20.03 24.18 -11.22
C ARG A 87 19.59 25.31 -12.16
N GLU A 88 18.50 25.98 -11.84
CA GLU A 88 18.00 27.13 -12.61
C GLU A 88 18.80 28.42 -12.31
N ASP A 89 19.37 28.54 -11.10
CA ASP A 89 20.23 29.65 -10.69
C ASP A 89 21.69 29.54 -11.19
N GLU A 90 22.10 28.45 -11.87
CA GLU A 90 23.39 28.43 -12.59
C GLU A 90 23.23 29.09 -13.97
N PRO A 91 23.75 30.30 -14.20
CA PRO A 91 23.74 30.89 -15.53
C PRO A 91 24.60 30.02 -16.45
N THR A 92 24.05 29.65 -17.62
CA THR A 92 24.79 29.08 -18.75
C THR A 92 26.06 29.90 -18.95
N ARG A 93 27.22 29.38 -18.50
CA ARG A 93 28.51 29.96 -18.84
C ARG A 93 28.77 29.63 -20.30
N GLU A 94 28.34 30.54 -21.16
CA GLU A 94 28.72 30.58 -22.57
C GLU A 94 30.26 30.59 -22.67
N GLN A 95 30.80 29.60 -23.39
CA GLN A 95 32.15 29.60 -23.96
C GLN A 95 32.02 29.53 -25.48
#